data_AF-A0AAY4CKU6-F1
#
_entry.id   AF-A0AAY4CKU6-F1
#
_cell.length_a   1.000
_cell.length_b   1.000
_cell.length_c   1.000
_cell.angle_alpha   90.00
_cell.angle_beta   90.00
_cell.angle_gamma   90.00
#
_symmetry.space_group_name_H-M   'P 1'
#
loop_
_entity.id
_entity.type
_entity.pdbx_description
1 polymer ?
#
loop_
_entity_poly.entity_id
_entity_poly.type
_entity_poly.pdbx_seq_one_letter_code
_entity_poly.pdbx_strand_id
1 'polypeptide(L)'
;MGSSSLPTSTSAPEGMSGTDSDASGQREEEDRAAGKAPSDAGKHKKPRPPNPRHAVTVAVSSRTLFNMVAEARVYDEEGLEKYAAFQVEHEDEPLKPGAAFPFVKALMAVNARLRQLYPESEELFDIVLMTNNHAPVGVRFINSINHYDLTIERFCMTGGNSPVGYLKAYMTNLYLSQDSEKVQEAIEEGIAAATMFTSDKETHLCENQLRVAFDGDAVLFSDESEIIVKEHGLDTFFEHEKQFENKPLAQGPLKCFLEALGKLQKKFYTKNERMNCPIRTYLVTARSAASSGARVLKTLRSWGLEIDEALFLAGAPKGPLLHKIRPHIFFDDQMFHIEGAKELGTIAAHVPYGIGQKYHKSKLIEQPAKKK
;
A
#
# COMPACT_ATOMS: atom_id res chain seq x y z
N MET A 1 28.17 63.64 54.63
CA MET A 1 27.13 63.77 55.69
C MET A 1 26.55 62.37 55.85
N GLY A 2 27.04 61.56 56.78
CA GLY A 2 26.45 61.36 58.12
C GLY A 2 25.23 60.44 57.97
N SER A 3 25.05 59.31 58.65
CA SER A 3 25.62 58.77 59.89
C SER A 3 24.91 57.43 60.18
N SER A 4 25.62 56.49 60.84
CA SER A 4 25.15 55.56 61.91
C SER A 4 24.00 54.57 61.62
N SER A 5 23.95 53.33 62.11
CA SER A 5 24.53 52.71 63.31
C SER A 5 24.27 51.18 63.32
N LEU A 6 25.24 50.45 63.86
CA LEU A 6 25.33 49.05 64.36
C LEU A 6 24.27 48.67 65.45
N PRO A 7 24.31 47.50 66.15
CA PRO A 7 24.60 46.08 65.80
C PRO A 7 23.77 45.01 66.61
N THR A 8 24.30 43.76 66.65
CA THR A 8 24.22 42.70 67.71
C THR A 8 23.03 41.71 67.69
N SER A 9 23.16 40.39 67.94
CA SER A 9 24.25 39.54 68.49
C SER A 9 23.94 38.02 68.33
N THR A 10 24.99 37.20 68.15
CA THR A 10 25.28 35.83 68.69
C THR A 10 24.17 34.74 68.76
N SER A 11 24.42 33.45 68.44
CA SER A 11 25.49 32.59 68.96
C SER A 11 25.69 31.30 68.12
N ALA A 12 26.94 30.85 68.03
CA ALA A 12 27.33 29.45 67.77
C ALA A 12 27.49 28.68 69.11
N PRO A 13 27.65 27.35 69.09
CA PRO A 13 29.03 26.85 69.17
C PRO A 13 29.35 25.62 68.30
N GLU A 14 30.66 25.43 68.16
CA GLU A 14 31.41 24.41 67.43
C GLU A 14 31.38 23.01 68.07
N GLY A 15 31.75 21.99 67.29
CA GLY A 15 32.07 20.65 67.77
C GLY A 15 32.68 19.78 66.67
N MET A 16 34.02 19.73 66.64
CA MET A 16 34.92 19.02 65.71
C MET A 16 34.82 17.48 65.69
N SER A 17 35.19 16.92 64.53
CA SER A 17 36.24 15.90 64.29
C SER A 17 35.80 14.59 63.59
N GLY A 18 36.57 14.19 62.58
CA GLY A 18 36.54 12.86 61.98
C GLY A 18 36.82 12.85 60.48
N THR A 19 38.08 12.61 60.12
CA THR A 19 38.64 12.46 58.77
C THR A 19 38.23 11.15 58.09
N ASP A 20 38.13 11.13 56.76
CA ASP A 20 38.97 10.28 55.88
C ASP A 20 38.56 10.34 54.38
N SER A 21 39.55 10.76 53.58
CA SER A 21 39.94 10.38 52.21
C SER A 21 38.96 9.62 51.28
N ASP A 22 38.69 10.19 50.10
CA ASP A 22 39.25 9.77 48.79
C ASP A 22 38.49 10.50 47.66
N ALA A 23 39.13 11.45 46.97
CA ALA A 23 39.87 11.22 45.73
C ALA A 23 38.98 10.92 44.51
N SER A 24 38.63 12.01 43.82
CA SER A 24 38.68 12.21 42.36
C SER A 24 38.11 11.13 41.42
N GLY A 25 37.26 11.58 40.49
CA GLY A 25 37.37 11.10 39.12
C GLY A 25 36.09 11.09 38.31
N GLN A 26 35.74 12.25 37.74
CA GLN A 26 35.08 12.28 36.43
C GLN A 26 35.96 11.52 35.43
N ARG A 27 35.36 10.57 34.68
CA ARG A 27 35.87 10.02 33.40
C ARG A 27 34.63 9.77 32.55
N GLU A 28 34.37 10.61 31.56
CA GLU A 28 34.94 10.55 30.21
C GLU A 28 34.51 9.30 29.44
N GLU A 29 33.68 9.63 28.47
CA GLU A 29 33.18 8.91 27.31
C GLU A 29 34.36 8.41 26.46
N GLU A 30 34.60 7.10 26.42
CA GLU A 30 35.24 6.47 25.27
C GLU A 30 35.11 4.94 25.31
N ASP A 31 34.83 4.41 24.12
CA ASP A 31 35.28 3.12 23.62
C ASP A 31 34.39 1.87 23.81
N ARG A 32 33.59 1.60 22.77
CA ARG A 32 33.50 0.24 22.19
C ARG A 32 33.12 0.30 20.71
N ALA A 33 34.00 0.87 19.90
CA ALA A 33 34.04 0.61 18.47
C ALA A 33 34.76 -0.73 18.22
N ALA A 34 34.08 -1.85 18.50
CA ALA A 34 34.58 -3.17 18.10
C ALA A 34 34.24 -3.40 16.62
N GLY A 35 35.18 -3.09 15.75
CA GLY A 35 35.13 -3.39 14.32
C GLY A 35 34.87 -4.88 14.08
N LYS A 36 33.75 -5.20 13.42
CA LYS A 36 33.56 -6.50 12.78
C LYS A 36 34.24 -6.45 11.41
N ALA A 37 35.38 -7.12 11.31
CA ALA A 37 35.97 -7.52 10.03
C ALA A 37 34.92 -8.27 9.18
N PRO A 38 34.94 -8.13 7.84
CA PRO A 38 33.95 -8.76 6.99
C PRO A 38 34.19 -10.27 7.00
N SER A 39 33.28 -11.01 7.63
CA SER A 39 33.26 -12.46 7.47
C SER A 39 32.71 -12.80 6.09
N ASP A 40 33.63 -13.22 5.21
CA ASP A 40 33.31 -13.90 3.98
C ASP A 40 32.66 -15.25 4.32
N ALA A 41 31.35 -15.33 4.09
CA ALA A 41 30.56 -16.54 4.22
C ALA A 41 29.36 -16.42 3.28
N GLY A 42 29.55 -16.91 2.05
CA GLY A 42 28.49 -17.15 1.09
C GLY A 42 27.42 -18.08 1.65
N LYS A 43 26.30 -17.50 2.07
CA LYS A 43 24.96 -18.09 2.18
C LYS A 43 24.00 -16.96 1.86
N HIS A 44 22.97 -17.21 1.06
CA HIS A 44 21.94 -16.22 0.66
C HIS A 44 21.41 -15.45 1.88
N LYS A 45 21.99 -14.29 2.19
CA LYS A 45 21.47 -13.39 3.21
C LYS A 45 20.26 -12.71 2.60
N LYS A 46 19.06 -13.01 3.11
CA LYS A 46 17.86 -12.26 2.79
C LYS A 46 18.19 -10.76 2.95
N PRO A 47 17.93 -9.95 1.92
CA PRO A 47 18.33 -8.56 1.95
C PRO A 47 17.50 -7.81 3.00
N ARG A 48 18.18 -7.00 3.82
CA ARG A 48 17.58 -6.28 4.96
C ARG A 48 16.35 -5.45 4.52
N PRO A 49 15.24 -5.46 5.27
CA PRO A 49 14.08 -4.63 4.96
C PRO A 49 14.45 -3.14 5.03
N PRO A 50 13.86 -2.29 4.16
CA PRO A 50 14.17 -0.88 4.15
C PRO A 50 13.63 -0.17 5.40
N ASN A 51 14.17 1.01 5.73
CA ASN A 51 13.62 1.87 6.75
C ASN A 51 12.22 2.38 6.32
N PRO A 52 11.16 2.11 7.12
CA PRO A 52 9.79 2.48 6.74
C PRO A 52 9.57 3.97 6.45
N ARG A 53 10.40 4.86 7.02
CA ARG A 53 10.32 6.31 6.78
C ARG A 53 10.68 6.72 5.34
N HIS A 54 11.41 5.88 4.62
CA HIS A 54 11.89 6.14 3.27
C HIS A 54 11.30 5.19 2.23
N ALA A 55 10.74 4.07 2.69
CA ALA A 55 10.17 3.05 1.85
C ALA A 55 8.76 3.42 1.34
N VAL A 56 8.35 2.77 0.25
CA VAL A 56 6.97 2.73 -0.22
C VAL A 56 6.30 1.51 0.41
N THR A 57 5.53 1.74 1.47
CA THR A 57 4.92 0.66 2.24
C THR A 57 3.64 0.15 1.58
N VAL A 58 3.63 -1.13 1.20
CA VAL A 58 2.48 -1.83 0.64
C VAL A 58 2.01 -2.86 1.67
N ALA A 59 0.87 -2.59 2.29
CA ALA A 59 0.23 -3.50 3.23
C ALA A 59 -0.72 -4.43 2.47
N VAL A 60 -0.62 -5.74 2.70
CA VAL A 60 -1.44 -6.75 2.03
C VAL A 60 -2.12 -7.63 3.09
N SER A 61 -3.42 -7.86 2.95
CA SER A 61 -4.14 -8.75 3.84
C SER A 61 -3.72 -10.22 3.65
N SER A 62 -3.75 -11.04 4.70
CA SER A 62 -3.37 -12.46 4.58
C SER A 62 -4.19 -13.22 3.53
N ARG A 63 -5.50 -12.97 3.45
CA ARG A 63 -6.40 -13.58 2.46
C ARG A 63 -6.16 -13.09 1.04
N THR A 64 -5.52 -11.94 0.88
CA THR A 64 -5.15 -11.41 -0.44
C THR A 64 -3.80 -11.96 -0.90
N LEU A 65 -2.84 -12.08 0.02
CA LEU A 65 -1.52 -12.64 -0.29
C LEU A 65 -1.59 -14.15 -0.54
N PHE A 66 -2.36 -14.86 0.27
CA PHE A 66 -2.53 -16.31 0.22
C PHE A 66 -3.99 -16.68 -0.02
N ASN A 67 -4.23 -17.74 -0.79
CA ASN A 67 -5.54 -18.34 -0.95
C ASN A 67 -5.88 -19.12 0.33
N MET A 68 -6.81 -18.56 1.10
CA MET A 68 -7.27 -19.11 2.38
C MET A 68 -8.76 -19.50 2.34
N VAL A 69 -9.29 -19.89 1.16
CA VAL A 69 -10.73 -20.18 1.02
C VAL A 69 -11.15 -21.39 1.86
N ALA A 70 -10.32 -22.44 1.92
CA ALA A 70 -10.61 -23.62 2.74
C ALA A 70 -10.56 -23.29 4.23
N GLU A 71 -9.55 -22.52 4.63
CA GLU A 71 -9.33 -22.06 5.99
C GLU A 71 -10.47 -21.14 6.46
N ALA A 72 -10.93 -20.23 5.59
CA ALA A 72 -12.07 -19.36 5.89
C ALA A 72 -13.34 -20.16 6.14
N ARG A 73 -13.56 -21.23 5.36
CA ARG A 73 -14.70 -22.13 5.56
C ARG A 73 -14.70 -22.79 6.94
N VAL A 74 -13.54 -23.23 7.43
CA VAL A 74 -13.40 -23.78 8.79
C VAL A 74 -13.77 -22.73 9.84
N TYR A 75 -13.33 -21.47 9.66
CA TYR A 75 -13.70 -20.38 10.57
C TYR A 75 -15.21 -20.11 10.56
N ASP A 76 -15.82 -20.05 9.38
CA ASP A 76 -17.24 -19.73 9.22
C ASP A 76 -18.15 -20.87 9.72
N GLU A 77 -17.77 -22.14 9.53
CA GLU A 77 -18.57 -23.31 9.90
C GLU A 77 -18.32 -23.79 11.34
N GLU A 78 -17.06 -23.74 11.81
CA GLU A 78 -16.64 -24.36 13.08
C GLU A 78 -16.15 -23.35 14.14
N GLY A 79 -15.98 -22.08 13.76
CA GLY A 79 -15.58 -21.01 14.65
C GLY A 79 -14.07 -20.91 14.91
N LEU A 80 -13.70 -19.93 15.73
CA LEU A 80 -12.32 -19.49 15.93
C LEU A 80 -11.39 -20.58 16.48
N GLU A 81 -11.83 -21.32 17.49
CA GLU A 81 -10.97 -22.32 18.16
C GLU A 81 -10.58 -23.46 17.21
N LYS A 82 -11.55 -23.91 16.40
CA LYS A 82 -11.34 -24.95 15.39
C LYS A 82 -10.47 -24.46 14.24
N TYR A 83 -10.70 -23.23 13.79
CA TYR A 83 -9.81 -22.56 12.84
C TYR A 83 -8.38 -22.46 13.35
N ALA A 84 -8.16 -22.02 14.59
CA ALA A 84 -6.82 -21.90 15.16
C ALA A 84 -6.11 -23.26 15.26
N ALA A 85 -6.81 -24.30 15.73
CA ALA A 85 -6.28 -25.65 15.77
C ALA A 85 -5.92 -26.18 14.37
N PHE A 86 -6.79 -25.95 13.39
CA PHE A 86 -6.54 -26.32 11.99
C PHE A 86 -5.28 -25.66 11.44
N GLN A 87 -5.07 -24.36 11.70
CA GLN A 87 -3.88 -23.65 11.24
C GLN A 87 -2.59 -24.16 11.87
N VAL A 88 -2.63 -24.57 13.14
CA VAL A 88 -1.48 -25.15 13.85
C VAL A 88 -1.18 -26.56 13.32
N GLU A 89 -2.20 -27.40 13.12
CA GLU A 89 -2.02 -28.74 12.57
C GLU A 89 -1.38 -28.74 11.17
N HIS A 90 -1.67 -27.71 10.36
CA HIS A 90 -1.17 -27.56 9.00
C HIS A 90 -0.05 -26.51 8.91
N GLU A 91 0.65 -26.17 10.01
CA GLU A 91 1.60 -25.06 10.03
C GLU A 91 2.79 -25.23 9.08
N ASP A 92 3.18 -26.47 8.81
CA ASP A 92 4.23 -26.84 7.86
C ASP A 92 3.75 -26.97 6.42
N GLU A 93 2.44 -26.87 6.17
CA GLU A 93 1.86 -26.90 4.83
C GLU A 93 1.74 -25.48 4.25
N PRO A 94 2.51 -25.14 3.19
CA PRO A 94 2.48 -23.81 2.61
C PRO A 94 1.10 -23.46 2.05
N LEU A 95 0.61 -22.26 2.38
CA LEU A 95 -0.63 -21.73 1.84
C LEU A 95 -0.49 -21.45 0.35
N LYS A 96 -1.52 -21.78 -0.44
CA LYS A 96 -1.50 -21.51 -1.89
C LYS A 96 -1.39 -20.01 -2.19
N PRO A 97 -0.75 -19.60 -3.29
CA PRO A 97 -0.70 -18.20 -3.72
C PRO A 97 -2.09 -17.57 -3.87
N GLY A 98 -2.25 -16.34 -3.37
CA GLY A 98 -3.47 -15.54 -3.51
C GLY A 98 -3.37 -14.49 -4.63
N ALA A 99 -4.40 -13.65 -4.73
CA ALA A 99 -4.54 -12.65 -5.79
C ALA A 99 -3.40 -11.59 -5.81
N ALA A 100 -2.87 -11.19 -4.66
CA ALA A 100 -1.75 -10.23 -4.60
C ALA A 100 -0.37 -10.89 -4.80
N PHE A 101 -0.28 -12.22 -4.85
CA PHE A 101 1.00 -12.91 -4.87
C PHE A 101 1.88 -12.52 -6.08
N PRO A 102 1.37 -12.48 -7.32
CA PRO A 102 2.18 -12.03 -8.46
C PRO A 102 2.62 -10.57 -8.34
N PHE A 103 1.74 -9.71 -7.81
CA PHE A 103 2.06 -8.30 -7.56
C PHE A 103 3.20 -8.15 -6.55
N VAL A 104 3.16 -8.90 -5.43
CA VAL A 104 4.24 -8.93 -4.43
C VAL A 104 5.56 -9.41 -5.03
N LYS A 105 5.56 -10.46 -5.87
CA LYS A 105 6.77 -10.91 -6.57
C LYS A 105 7.32 -9.83 -7.51
N ALA A 106 6.46 -9.10 -8.22
CA ALA A 106 6.89 -8.00 -9.08
C ALA A 106 7.48 -6.82 -8.30
N LEU A 107 6.92 -6.46 -7.13
CA LEU A 107 7.51 -5.46 -6.23
C LEU A 107 8.92 -5.89 -5.78
N MET A 108 9.10 -7.17 -5.45
CA MET A 108 10.41 -7.72 -5.07
C MET A 108 11.41 -7.68 -6.23
N ALA A 109 10.97 -7.96 -7.47
CA ALA A 109 11.82 -7.85 -8.66
C ALA A 109 12.29 -6.41 -8.90
N VAL A 110 11.40 -5.42 -8.69
CA VAL A 110 11.77 -4.00 -8.73
C VAL A 110 12.79 -3.67 -7.63
N ASN A 111 12.56 -4.14 -6.39
CA ASN A 111 13.51 -3.93 -5.29
C ASN A 111 14.90 -4.51 -5.59
N ALA A 112 14.96 -5.69 -6.21
CA ALA A 112 16.23 -6.30 -6.61
C ALA A 112 16.98 -5.40 -7.61
N ARG A 113 16.29 -4.86 -8.61
CA ARG A 113 16.86 -3.91 -9.58
C ARG A 113 17.28 -2.59 -8.94
N LEU A 114 16.48 -2.06 -8.02
CA LEU A 114 16.84 -0.84 -7.28
C LEU A 114 18.11 -1.04 -6.45
N ARG A 115 18.24 -2.17 -5.74
CA ARG A 115 19.44 -2.49 -4.95
C ARG A 115 20.69 -2.68 -5.82
N GLN A 116 20.54 -3.22 -7.04
CA GLN A 116 21.66 -3.31 -7.99
C GLN A 116 22.17 -1.93 -8.40
N LEU A 117 21.27 -0.98 -8.65
CA LEU A 117 21.62 0.37 -9.09
C LEU A 117 21.98 1.32 -7.93
N TYR A 118 21.43 1.06 -6.75
CA TYR A 118 21.54 1.87 -5.54
C TYR A 118 21.65 0.97 -4.29
N PRO A 119 22.83 0.37 -4.02
CA PRO A 119 23.00 -0.60 -2.93
C PRO A 119 22.62 -0.07 -1.53
N GLU A 120 22.90 1.21 -1.28
CA GLU A 120 22.66 1.88 0.01
C GLU A 120 21.29 2.57 0.10
N SER A 121 20.44 2.42 -0.92
CA SER A 121 19.15 3.12 -0.96
C SER A 121 18.09 2.41 -0.12
N GLU A 122 17.51 3.16 0.81
CA GLU A 122 16.33 2.75 1.59
C GLU A 122 14.99 3.01 0.87
N GLU A 123 15.00 3.73 -0.26
CA GLU A 123 13.80 3.99 -1.07
C GLU A 123 13.46 2.76 -1.93
N LEU A 124 12.83 1.79 -1.29
CA LEU A 124 12.39 0.51 -1.84
C LEU A 124 10.92 0.29 -1.48
N PHE A 125 10.29 -0.74 -2.03
CA PHE A 125 9.02 -1.23 -1.49
C PHE A 125 9.25 -1.95 -0.16
N ASP A 126 8.45 -1.61 0.85
CA ASP A 126 8.32 -2.37 2.10
C ASP A 126 6.99 -3.10 2.09
N ILE A 127 7.02 -4.44 2.12
CA ILE A 127 5.82 -5.25 2.00
C ILE A 127 5.47 -5.75 3.39
N VAL A 128 4.26 -5.41 3.85
CA VAL A 128 3.80 -5.72 5.21
C VAL A 128 2.57 -6.61 5.15
N LEU A 129 2.61 -7.74 5.87
CA LEU A 129 1.44 -8.59 6.02
C LEU A 129 0.53 -8.02 7.12
N MET A 130 -0.72 -7.73 6.80
CA MET A 130 -1.75 -7.29 7.75
C MET A 130 -2.79 -8.39 7.93
N THR A 131 -3.08 -8.80 9.15
CA THR A 131 -4.12 -9.81 9.37
C THR A 131 -4.86 -9.59 10.68
N ASN A 132 -6.15 -9.89 10.66
CA ASN A 132 -6.97 -9.99 11.85
C ASN A 132 -6.91 -11.38 12.51
N ASN A 133 -6.05 -12.28 12.02
CA ASN A 133 -5.86 -13.57 12.66
C ASN A 133 -5.18 -13.46 14.03
N HIS A 134 -5.40 -14.49 14.85
CA HIS A 134 -4.74 -14.65 16.14
C HIS A 134 -3.31 -15.15 15.95
N ALA A 135 -2.42 -14.78 16.88
CA ALA A 135 -0.98 -15.08 16.82
C ALA A 135 -0.61 -16.55 16.52
N PRO A 136 -1.34 -17.58 17.01
CA PRO A 136 -1.01 -18.98 16.69
C PRO A 136 -0.98 -19.30 15.19
N VAL A 137 -1.78 -18.61 14.37
CA VAL A 137 -1.82 -18.78 12.91
C VAL A 137 -0.55 -18.23 12.23
N GLY A 138 0.24 -17.42 12.95
CA GLY A 138 1.40 -16.72 12.42
C GLY A 138 2.49 -17.64 11.89
N VAL A 139 2.67 -18.81 12.50
CA VAL A 139 3.73 -19.76 12.10
C VAL A 139 3.51 -20.23 10.66
N ARG A 140 2.28 -20.61 10.29
CA ARG A 140 1.95 -21.02 8.92
C ARG A 140 2.18 -19.91 7.90
N PHE A 141 1.90 -18.65 8.25
CA PHE A 141 2.22 -17.51 7.38
C PHE A 141 3.72 -17.36 7.18
N ILE A 142 4.51 -17.45 8.25
CA ILE A 142 5.97 -17.36 8.19
C ILE A 142 6.54 -18.51 7.34
N ASN A 143 6.07 -19.73 7.56
CA ASN A 143 6.47 -20.91 6.79
C ASN A 143 6.13 -20.75 5.31
N SER A 144 4.93 -20.24 4.99
CA SER A 144 4.53 -19.94 3.60
C SER A 144 5.40 -18.84 2.97
N ILE A 145 5.66 -17.75 3.69
CA ILE A 145 6.56 -16.66 3.27
C ILE A 145 7.95 -17.20 2.95
N ASN A 146 8.49 -18.07 3.81
CA ASN A 146 9.78 -18.70 3.62
C ASN A 146 9.79 -19.68 2.45
N HIS A 147 8.75 -20.51 2.31
CA HIS A 147 8.61 -21.48 1.22
C HIS A 147 8.64 -20.82 -0.16
N TYR A 148 8.04 -19.63 -0.30
CA TYR A 148 7.98 -18.88 -1.56
C TYR A 148 9.10 -17.83 -1.74
N ASP A 149 10.06 -17.80 -0.81
CA ASP A 149 11.14 -16.82 -0.75
C ASP A 149 10.65 -15.36 -0.78
N LEU A 150 9.53 -15.07 -0.13
CA LEU A 150 9.00 -13.70 -0.03
C LEU A 150 9.84 -12.89 0.96
N THR A 151 10.22 -11.66 0.58
CA THR A 151 10.98 -10.74 1.45
C THR A 151 10.04 -9.91 2.32
N ILE A 152 9.17 -10.58 3.08
CA ILE A 152 8.21 -9.98 4.00
C ILE A 152 8.72 -10.23 5.42
N GLU A 153 9.21 -9.17 6.07
CA GLU A 153 9.80 -9.25 7.41
C GLU A 153 8.90 -8.61 8.48
N ARG A 154 7.89 -7.85 8.05
CA ARG A 154 6.96 -7.12 8.93
C ARG A 154 5.56 -7.70 8.78
N PHE A 155 4.95 -8.01 9.92
CA PHE A 155 3.58 -8.52 9.98
C PHE A 155 2.87 -7.98 11.22
N CYS A 156 1.57 -7.72 11.09
CA CYS A 156 0.70 -7.28 12.16
C CYS A 156 -0.47 -8.26 12.27
N MET A 157 -0.69 -8.75 13.49
CA MET A 157 -1.76 -9.69 13.82
C MET A 157 -2.60 -9.07 14.93
N THR A 158 -3.88 -8.79 14.67
CA THR A 158 -4.74 -8.02 15.59
C THR A 158 -5.73 -8.87 16.40
N GLY A 159 -5.65 -10.20 16.30
CA GLY A 159 -6.40 -11.13 17.17
C GLY A 159 -7.92 -10.90 17.13
N GLY A 160 -8.47 -10.75 15.93
CA GLY A 160 -9.90 -10.54 15.68
C GLY A 160 -10.28 -9.08 15.38
N ASN A 161 -9.49 -8.10 15.84
CA ASN A 161 -9.81 -6.68 15.64
C ASN A 161 -9.46 -6.19 14.23
N SER A 162 -10.03 -5.05 13.80
CA SER A 162 -9.66 -4.44 12.51
C SER A 162 -8.16 -4.05 12.50
N PRO A 163 -7.38 -4.43 11.46
CA PRO A 163 -5.99 -4.04 11.33
C PRO A 163 -5.82 -2.58 10.84
N VAL A 164 -6.91 -1.92 10.44
CA VAL A 164 -6.86 -0.61 9.77
C VAL A 164 -6.23 0.47 10.65
N GLY A 165 -6.52 0.49 11.95
CA GLY A 165 -5.90 1.42 12.90
C GLY A 165 -4.36 1.36 12.94
N TYR A 166 -3.76 0.24 12.56
CA TYR A 166 -2.30 0.10 12.47
C TYR A 166 -1.71 0.59 11.15
N LEU A 167 -2.50 0.70 10.08
CA LEU A 167 -1.98 1.07 8.75
C LEU A 167 -1.25 2.43 8.77
N LYS A 168 -1.78 3.42 9.52
CA LYS A 168 -1.10 4.71 9.70
C LYS A 168 0.23 4.57 10.44
N ALA A 169 0.26 3.79 11.52
CA ALA A 169 1.48 3.55 12.30
C ALA A 169 2.56 2.83 11.47
N TYR A 170 2.15 2.02 10.50
CA TYR A 170 3.04 1.36 9.56
C TYR A 170 3.48 2.25 8.39
N MET A 171 2.99 3.48 8.29
CA MET A 171 3.25 4.41 7.17
C MET A 171 2.80 3.85 5.82
N THR A 172 1.68 3.13 5.80
CA THR A 172 1.15 2.48 4.60
C THR A 172 0.83 3.47 3.48
N ASN A 173 1.40 3.24 2.30
CA ASN A 173 1.09 3.98 1.08
C ASN A 173 -0.03 3.32 0.26
N LEU A 174 -0.18 2.00 0.34
CA LEU A 174 -1.24 1.23 -0.31
C LEU A 174 -1.66 0.06 0.57
N TYR A 175 -2.97 -0.12 0.79
CA TYR A 175 -3.54 -1.28 1.45
C TYR A 175 -4.39 -2.13 0.49
N LEU A 176 -4.06 -3.41 0.37
CA LEU A 176 -4.78 -4.37 -0.48
C LEU A 176 -5.43 -5.45 0.38
N SER A 177 -6.74 -5.60 0.26
CA SER A 177 -7.52 -6.57 1.03
C SER A 177 -8.61 -7.22 0.19
N GLN A 178 -9.07 -8.41 0.55
CA GLN A 178 -10.32 -8.99 0.01
C GLN A 178 -11.56 -8.52 0.81
N ASP A 179 -11.33 -7.83 1.91
CA ASP A 179 -12.36 -7.34 2.82
C ASP A 179 -12.74 -5.91 2.47
N SER A 180 -13.91 -5.72 1.85
CA SER A 180 -14.37 -4.42 1.36
C SER A 180 -14.65 -3.42 2.48
N GLU A 181 -15.09 -3.89 3.66
CA GLU A 181 -15.33 -3.02 4.81
C GLU A 181 -14.03 -2.42 5.34
N LYS A 182 -12.99 -3.24 5.47
CA LYS A 182 -11.65 -2.77 5.88
C LYS A 182 -11.02 -1.83 4.84
N VAL A 183 -11.30 -2.05 3.56
CA VAL A 183 -10.83 -1.14 2.49
C VAL A 183 -11.52 0.21 2.60
N GLN A 184 -12.84 0.22 2.81
CA GLN A 184 -13.61 1.45 3.02
C GLN A 184 -13.09 2.23 4.23
N GLU A 185 -12.91 1.54 5.37
CA GLU A 185 -12.34 2.12 6.59
C GLU A 185 -10.96 2.76 6.33
N ALA A 186 -10.08 2.07 5.57
CA ALA A 186 -8.76 2.60 5.22
C ALA A 186 -8.83 3.85 4.33
N ILE A 187 -9.74 3.89 3.35
CA ILE A 187 -9.95 5.07 2.49
C ILE A 187 -10.45 6.26 3.31
N GLU A 188 -11.38 6.03 4.24
CA GLU A 188 -11.92 7.07 5.15
C GLU A 188 -10.82 7.63 6.07
N GLU A 189 -9.87 6.79 6.46
CA GLU A 189 -8.67 7.18 7.20
C GLU A 189 -7.61 7.91 6.34
N GLY A 190 -7.86 8.09 5.04
CA GLY A 190 -6.97 8.78 4.11
C GLY A 190 -5.83 7.92 3.56
N ILE A 191 -5.98 6.60 3.61
CA ILE A 191 -4.99 5.63 3.10
C ILE A 191 -5.48 5.10 1.76
N ALA A 192 -4.63 5.11 0.74
CA ALA A 192 -4.97 4.50 -0.54
C ALA A 192 -5.23 3.00 -0.33
N ALA A 193 -6.42 2.52 -0.70
CA ALA A 193 -6.78 1.12 -0.52
C ALA A 193 -7.68 0.61 -1.64
N ALA A 194 -7.65 -0.70 -1.86
CA ALA A 194 -8.51 -1.35 -2.84
C ALA A 194 -8.88 -2.78 -2.43
N THR A 195 -10.10 -3.17 -2.80
CA THR A 195 -10.62 -4.54 -2.62
C THR A 195 -10.18 -5.39 -3.79
N MET A 196 -9.30 -6.35 -3.56
CA MET A 196 -8.84 -7.27 -4.60
C MET A 196 -9.77 -8.46 -4.73
N PHE A 197 -9.98 -8.90 -5.97
CA PHE A 197 -10.76 -10.09 -6.26
C PHE A 197 -9.87 -11.18 -6.82
N THR A 198 -10.09 -12.41 -6.37
CA THR A 198 -9.46 -13.59 -6.96
C THR A 198 -10.09 -13.89 -8.31
N SER A 199 -9.26 -14.18 -9.31
CA SER A 199 -9.68 -14.73 -10.59
C SER A 199 -9.32 -16.21 -10.64
N ASP A 200 -10.23 -17.04 -11.13
CA ASP A 200 -10.00 -18.48 -11.31
C ASP A 200 -9.22 -18.80 -12.58
N LYS A 201 -8.92 -17.77 -13.40
CA LYS A 201 -8.15 -17.90 -14.64
C LYS A 201 -6.68 -17.64 -14.39
N GLU A 202 -5.85 -18.63 -14.65
CA GLU A 202 -4.40 -18.44 -14.69
C GLU A 202 -4.03 -17.54 -15.87
N THR A 203 -3.38 -16.41 -15.55
CA THR A 203 -2.83 -15.50 -16.54
C THR A 203 -1.33 -15.37 -16.30
N HIS A 204 -0.54 -15.64 -17.32
CA HIS A 204 0.91 -15.46 -17.25
C HIS A 204 1.26 -13.96 -17.21
N LEU A 205 1.71 -13.50 -16.05
CA LEU A 205 2.16 -12.12 -15.81
C LEU A 205 3.66 -11.96 -16.09
N CYS A 206 4.12 -10.73 -16.23
CA CYS A 206 5.53 -10.44 -16.52
C CYS A 206 6.36 -10.46 -15.22
N GLU A 207 7.29 -11.40 -15.09
CA GLU A 207 8.10 -11.53 -13.87
C GLU A 207 9.13 -10.39 -13.68
N ASN A 208 9.56 -9.77 -14.79
CA ASN A 208 10.66 -8.79 -14.79
C ASN A 208 10.18 -7.33 -14.75
N GLN A 209 8.87 -7.09 -14.83
CA GLN A 209 8.31 -5.74 -14.88
C GLN A 209 6.99 -5.68 -14.14
N LEU A 210 6.94 -4.89 -13.08
CA LEU A 210 5.72 -4.46 -12.42
C LEU A 210 4.89 -3.60 -13.38
N ARG A 211 3.63 -4.01 -13.60
CA ARG A 211 2.65 -3.32 -14.44
C ARG A 211 1.45 -2.93 -13.60
N VAL A 212 1.21 -1.63 -13.45
CA VAL A 212 0.12 -1.09 -12.63
C VAL A 212 -0.79 -0.26 -13.51
N ALA A 213 -2.06 -0.65 -13.61
CA ALA A 213 -3.06 0.06 -14.39
C ALA A 213 -4.06 0.76 -13.46
N PHE A 214 -4.47 1.96 -13.83
CA PHE A 214 -5.40 2.79 -13.07
C PHE A 214 -6.50 3.31 -13.99
N ASP A 215 -7.73 3.34 -13.51
CA ASP A 215 -8.69 4.33 -13.99
C ASP A 215 -8.28 5.75 -13.56
N GLY A 216 -8.83 6.75 -14.25
CA GLY A 216 -8.64 8.14 -13.92
C GLY A 216 -9.55 8.61 -12.79
N ASP A 217 -10.82 8.84 -13.13
CA ASP A 217 -11.80 9.44 -12.22
C ASP A 217 -12.12 8.52 -11.05
N ALA A 218 -12.40 9.10 -9.88
CA ALA A 218 -12.65 8.39 -8.62
C ALA A 218 -11.55 7.40 -8.15
N VAL A 219 -10.39 7.35 -8.84
CA VAL A 219 -9.22 6.54 -8.49
C VAL A 219 -8.00 7.44 -8.30
N LEU A 220 -7.51 8.06 -9.38
CA LEU A 220 -6.40 9.01 -9.35
C LEU A 220 -6.88 10.45 -9.13
N PHE A 221 -8.03 10.78 -9.71
CA PHE A 221 -8.72 12.06 -9.57
C PHE A 221 -9.96 11.89 -8.68
N SER A 222 -10.52 13.00 -8.22
CA SER A 222 -11.80 12.98 -7.52
C SER A 222 -12.95 12.56 -8.45
N ASP A 223 -14.13 12.40 -7.87
CA ASP A 223 -15.39 12.12 -8.56
C ASP A 223 -16.10 13.38 -9.12
N GLU A 224 -15.41 14.52 -9.18
CA GLU A 224 -15.93 15.81 -9.68
C GLU A 224 -16.60 15.65 -11.06
N SER A 225 -15.93 14.93 -11.97
CA SER A 225 -16.45 14.71 -13.31
C SER A 225 -17.67 13.79 -13.34
N GLU A 226 -17.74 12.79 -12.47
CA GLU A 226 -18.91 11.90 -12.36
C GLU A 226 -20.13 12.66 -11.83
N ILE A 227 -19.92 13.57 -10.86
CA ILE A 227 -20.97 14.44 -10.32
C ILE A 227 -21.58 15.30 -11.45
N ILE A 228 -20.74 15.99 -12.22
CA ILE A 228 -21.19 16.85 -13.32
C ILE A 228 -21.99 16.06 -14.37
N VAL A 229 -21.52 14.87 -14.76
CA VAL A 229 -22.23 14.04 -15.74
C VAL A 229 -23.60 13.60 -15.22
N LYS A 230 -23.70 13.21 -13.94
CA LYS A 230 -24.99 12.77 -13.35
C LYS A 230 -25.97 13.92 -13.13
N GLU A 231 -25.49 15.11 -12.76
CA GLU A 231 -26.35 16.26 -12.49
C GLU A 231 -26.73 17.05 -13.75
N HIS A 232 -25.82 17.13 -14.73
CA HIS A 232 -25.94 18.07 -15.85
C HIS A 232 -25.71 17.45 -17.24
N GLY A 233 -25.42 16.15 -17.32
CA GLY A 233 -25.24 15.43 -18.58
C GLY A 233 -23.85 15.63 -19.23
N LEU A 234 -23.67 14.94 -20.36
CA LEU A 234 -22.36 14.84 -21.04
C LEU A 234 -21.93 16.14 -21.74
N ASP A 235 -22.86 16.92 -22.29
CA ASP A 235 -22.52 18.17 -23.00
C ASP A 235 -21.91 19.19 -22.03
N THR A 236 -22.56 19.39 -20.88
CA THR A 236 -22.06 20.25 -19.81
C THR A 236 -20.70 19.79 -19.29
N PHE A 237 -20.48 18.47 -19.21
CA PHE A 237 -19.18 17.91 -18.84
C PHE A 237 -18.08 18.30 -19.85
N PHE A 238 -18.35 18.22 -21.16
CA PHE A 238 -17.35 18.60 -22.17
C PHE A 238 -17.05 20.10 -22.15
N GLU A 239 -18.07 20.95 -21.94
CA GLU A 239 -17.87 22.39 -21.78
C GLU A 239 -17.04 22.71 -20.54
N HIS A 240 -17.33 22.04 -19.42
CA HIS A 240 -16.58 22.15 -18.19
C HIS A 240 -15.12 21.75 -18.38
N GLU A 241 -14.84 20.60 -19.00
CA GLU A 241 -13.47 20.13 -19.25
C GLU A 241 -12.68 21.07 -20.14
N LYS A 242 -13.32 21.68 -21.14
CA LYS A 242 -12.70 22.69 -22.01
C LYS A 242 -12.41 23.98 -21.25
N GLN A 243 -13.34 24.45 -20.43
CA GLN A 243 -13.17 25.68 -19.64
C GLN A 243 -12.09 25.53 -18.57
N PHE A 244 -12.01 24.37 -17.92
CA PHE A 244 -11.08 24.08 -16.83
C PHE A 244 -9.83 23.30 -17.27
N GLU A 245 -9.55 23.22 -18.58
CA GLU A 245 -8.46 22.40 -19.14
C GLU A 245 -7.08 22.66 -18.48
N ASN A 246 -6.82 23.90 -18.07
CA ASN A 246 -5.55 24.30 -17.42
C ASN A 246 -5.61 24.27 -15.89
N LYS A 247 -6.75 23.95 -15.28
CA LYS A 247 -6.92 23.78 -13.85
C LYS A 247 -6.78 22.29 -13.51
N PRO A 248 -5.81 21.88 -12.67
CA PRO A 248 -5.66 20.49 -12.27
C PRO A 248 -6.97 19.90 -11.72
N LEU A 249 -7.22 18.63 -12.02
CA LEU A 249 -8.29 17.87 -11.38
C LEU A 249 -7.99 17.72 -9.89
N ALA A 250 -9.03 17.66 -9.05
CA ALA A 250 -8.85 17.36 -7.64
C ALA A 250 -8.34 15.92 -7.46
N GLN A 251 -7.64 15.68 -6.35
CA GLN A 251 -6.97 14.41 -6.10
C GLN A 251 -7.94 13.32 -5.64
N GLY A 252 -7.75 12.11 -6.19
CA GLY A 252 -8.40 10.89 -5.74
C GLY A 252 -7.59 10.13 -4.69
N PRO A 253 -8.14 9.02 -4.18
CA PRO A 253 -7.54 8.27 -3.07
C PRO A 253 -6.20 7.62 -3.42
N LEU A 254 -5.92 7.27 -4.68
CA LEU A 254 -4.70 6.57 -5.08
C LEU A 254 -3.57 7.50 -5.56
N LYS A 255 -3.76 8.83 -5.56
CA LYS A 255 -2.74 9.80 -6.01
C LYS A 255 -1.41 9.60 -5.27
N CYS A 256 -1.43 9.51 -3.94
CA CYS A 256 -0.22 9.40 -3.12
C CYS A 256 0.59 8.13 -3.46
N PHE A 257 -0.09 7.02 -3.76
CA PHE A 257 0.57 5.80 -4.19
C PHE A 257 1.19 5.95 -5.58
N LEU A 258 0.50 6.59 -6.52
CA LEU A 258 1.06 6.87 -7.85
C LEU A 258 2.28 7.81 -7.78
N GLU A 259 2.28 8.80 -6.89
CA GLU A 259 3.44 9.66 -6.60
C GLU A 259 4.63 8.86 -6.07
N ALA A 260 4.39 7.89 -5.19
CA ALA A 260 5.42 6.99 -4.70
C ALA A 260 5.99 6.10 -5.83
N LEU A 261 5.14 5.54 -6.70
CA LEU A 261 5.58 4.79 -7.88
C LEU A 261 6.40 5.65 -8.84
N GLY A 262 5.91 6.86 -9.16
CA GLY A 262 6.58 7.80 -10.05
C GLY A 262 7.95 8.23 -9.51
N LYS A 263 8.08 8.38 -8.19
CA LYS A 263 9.37 8.64 -7.54
C LYS A 263 10.36 7.49 -7.75
N LEU A 264 9.93 6.24 -7.57
CA LEU A 264 10.77 5.07 -7.83
C LEU A 264 11.11 4.91 -9.32
N GLN A 265 10.17 5.18 -10.23
CA GLN A 265 10.41 5.19 -11.68
C GLN A 265 11.50 6.17 -12.07
N LYS A 266 11.45 7.40 -11.54
CA LYS A 266 12.47 8.43 -11.80
C LYS A 266 13.88 7.99 -11.41
N LYS A 267 14.05 7.14 -10.38
CA LYS A 267 15.37 6.61 -10.01
C LYS A 267 15.97 5.72 -11.09
N PHE A 268 15.16 5.02 -11.88
CA PHE A 268 15.65 4.28 -13.05
C PHE A 268 15.98 5.24 -14.19
N TYR A 269 15.18 6.29 -14.37
CA TYR A 269 15.40 7.27 -15.44
C TYR A 269 16.74 8.00 -15.26
N THR A 270 17.10 8.38 -14.03
CA THR A 270 18.40 9.00 -13.72
C THR A 270 19.61 8.08 -13.96
N LYS A 271 19.39 6.77 -14.13
CA LYS A 271 20.41 5.78 -14.52
C LYS A 271 20.33 5.40 -16.00
N ASN A 272 19.62 6.18 -16.82
CA ASN A 272 19.36 5.91 -18.24
C ASN A 272 18.60 4.60 -18.50
N GLU A 273 17.87 4.08 -17.51
CA GLU A 273 17.08 2.85 -17.60
C GLU A 273 15.60 3.14 -17.89
N ARG A 274 15.28 4.24 -18.59
CA ARG A 274 13.88 4.63 -18.88
C ARG A 274 13.14 3.56 -19.68
N MET A 275 13.75 3.04 -20.74
CA MET A 275 13.13 2.03 -21.60
C MET A 275 13.08 0.65 -20.94
N ASN A 276 14.00 0.35 -20.04
CA ASN A 276 14.07 -0.92 -19.30
C ASN A 276 13.56 -0.79 -17.86
N CYS A 277 12.76 0.25 -17.58
CA CYS A 277 12.25 0.48 -16.23
C CYS A 277 11.39 -0.72 -15.82
N PRO A 278 11.67 -1.34 -14.65
CA PRO A 278 10.91 -2.49 -14.18
C PRO A 278 9.56 -2.07 -13.59
N ILE A 279 9.21 -0.78 -13.58
CA ILE A 279 7.89 -0.27 -13.22
C ILE A 279 7.29 0.37 -14.47
N ARG A 280 6.10 -0.07 -14.85
CA ARG A 280 5.33 0.49 -15.97
C ARG A 280 3.91 0.81 -15.53
N THR A 281 3.49 2.04 -15.80
CA THR A 281 2.20 2.58 -15.37
C THR A 281 1.27 2.82 -16.55
N TYR A 282 -0.01 2.52 -16.36
CA TYR A 282 -1.04 2.63 -17.38
C TYR A 282 -2.21 3.45 -16.85
N LEU A 283 -2.62 4.48 -17.59
CA LEU A 283 -3.92 5.12 -17.41
C LEU A 283 -4.90 4.48 -18.39
N VAL A 284 -5.98 3.88 -17.88
CA VAL A 284 -7.02 3.22 -18.69
C VAL A 284 -8.36 3.87 -18.35
N THR A 285 -8.73 4.91 -19.09
CA THR A 285 -9.88 5.76 -18.76
C THR A 285 -10.98 5.73 -19.80
N ALA A 286 -12.23 5.78 -19.35
CA ALA A 286 -13.40 5.94 -20.23
C ALA A 286 -13.47 7.31 -20.91
N ARG A 287 -12.67 8.29 -20.46
CA ARG A 287 -12.61 9.62 -21.07
C ARG A 287 -12.21 9.57 -22.54
N SER A 288 -12.69 10.55 -23.30
CA SER A 288 -12.28 10.77 -24.69
C SER A 288 -10.99 11.58 -24.74
N ALA A 289 -10.03 11.16 -25.57
CA ALA A 289 -8.78 11.88 -25.75
C ALA A 289 -9.00 13.31 -26.23
N ALA A 290 -9.94 13.50 -27.17
CA ALA A 290 -10.14 14.76 -27.86
C ALA A 290 -10.92 15.80 -27.03
N SER A 291 -11.89 15.37 -26.22
CA SER A 291 -12.78 16.29 -25.51
C SER A 291 -12.48 16.45 -24.02
N SER A 292 -11.91 15.44 -23.36
CA SER A 292 -11.66 15.48 -21.90
C SER A 292 -10.30 14.92 -21.47
N GLY A 293 -9.43 14.58 -22.43
CA GLY A 293 -8.11 13.99 -22.15
C GLY A 293 -7.02 15.02 -21.84
N ALA A 294 -7.11 16.23 -22.39
CA ALA A 294 -6.08 17.26 -22.22
C ALA A 294 -5.89 17.66 -20.75
N ARG A 295 -6.99 17.87 -20.01
CA ARG A 295 -6.96 18.22 -18.57
C ARG A 295 -6.32 17.12 -17.73
N VAL A 296 -6.59 15.86 -18.03
CA VAL A 296 -6.01 14.69 -17.36
C VAL A 296 -4.48 14.68 -17.53
N LEU A 297 -3.99 14.78 -18.76
CA LEU A 297 -2.56 14.78 -19.05
C LEU A 297 -1.84 15.99 -18.42
N LYS A 298 -2.47 17.18 -18.47
CA LYS A 298 -1.96 18.39 -17.81
C LYS A 298 -1.89 18.24 -16.30
N THR A 299 -2.89 17.60 -15.69
CA THR A 299 -2.93 17.31 -14.25
C THR A 299 -1.79 16.39 -13.84
N LEU A 300 -1.64 15.24 -14.50
CA LEU A 300 -0.54 14.30 -14.23
C LEU A 300 0.83 14.98 -14.37
N ARG A 301 1.03 15.77 -15.43
CA ARG A 301 2.25 16.54 -15.63
C ARG A 301 2.49 17.56 -14.52
N SER A 302 1.44 18.24 -14.03
CA SER A 302 1.56 19.20 -12.92
C SER A 302 1.95 18.53 -11.61
N TRP A 303 1.57 17.27 -11.40
CA TRP A 303 2.01 16.46 -10.27
C TRP A 303 3.42 15.85 -10.50
N GLY A 304 4.03 16.12 -11.65
CA GLY A 304 5.32 15.54 -12.04
C GLY A 304 5.24 14.04 -12.25
N LEU A 305 4.06 13.50 -12.57
CA LEU A 305 3.82 12.09 -12.83
C LEU A 305 3.90 11.82 -14.32
N GLU A 306 4.73 10.86 -14.69
CA GLU A 306 4.91 10.43 -16.07
C GLU A 306 4.30 9.03 -16.21
N ILE A 307 3.09 8.97 -16.75
CA ILE A 307 2.45 7.70 -17.10
C ILE A 307 3.10 7.17 -18.39
N ASP A 308 3.46 5.88 -18.41
CA ASP A 308 4.10 5.27 -19.58
C ASP A 308 3.14 5.09 -20.75
N GLU A 309 1.89 4.69 -20.47
CA GLU A 309 0.85 4.50 -21.48
C GLU A 309 -0.49 5.07 -21.01
N ALA A 310 -1.07 5.99 -21.78
CA ALA A 310 -2.39 6.56 -21.53
C ALA A 310 -3.39 6.13 -22.61
N LEU A 311 -4.36 5.33 -22.21
CA LEU A 311 -5.40 4.76 -23.06
C LEU A 311 -6.73 5.47 -22.75
N PHE A 312 -7.20 6.24 -23.73
CA PHE A 312 -8.48 6.95 -23.68
C PHE A 312 -9.50 6.21 -24.53
N LEU A 313 -10.53 5.68 -23.89
CA LEU A 313 -11.43 4.71 -24.51
C LEU A 313 -12.71 5.36 -25.06
N ALA A 314 -13.01 6.61 -24.70
CA ALA A 314 -14.26 7.29 -25.10
C ALA A 314 -15.51 6.40 -24.89
N GLY A 315 -15.58 5.71 -23.74
CA GLY A 315 -16.67 4.79 -23.38
C GLY A 315 -16.53 3.34 -23.87
N ALA A 316 -15.50 3.01 -24.67
CA ALA A 316 -15.23 1.63 -25.06
C ALA A 316 -14.87 0.75 -23.84
N PRO A 317 -15.12 -0.58 -23.89
CA PRO A 317 -14.84 -1.47 -22.76
C PRO A 317 -13.33 -1.58 -22.46
N LYS A 318 -12.97 -1.54 -21.17
CA LYS A 318 -11.57 -1.63 -20.70
C LYS A 318 -10.98 -3.04 -20.83
N GLY A 319 -11.81 -4.07 -20.70
CA GLY A 319 -11.41 -5.48 -20.65
C GLY A 319 -10.41 -5.91 -21.74
N PRO A 320 -10.69 -5.70 -23.04
CA PRO A 320 -9.78 -6.12 -24.11
C PRO A 320 -8.37 -5.52 -24.02
N LEU A 321 -8.27 -4.25 -23.60
CA LEU A 321 -6.98 -3.58 -23.40
C LEU A 321 -6.26 -4.13 -22.17
N LEU A 322 -6.97 -4.36 -21.07
CA LEU A 322 -6.41 -4.96 -19.86
C LEU A 322 -5.88 -6.38 -20.13
N HIS A 323 -6.59 -7.18 -20.92
CA HIS A 323 -6.14 -8.50 -21.36
C HIS A 323 -4.84 -8.44 -22.19
N LYS A 324 -4.65 -7.36 -22.98
CA LYS A 324 -3.41 -7.13 -23.72
C LYS A 324 -2.28 -6.64 -22.82
N ILE A 325 -2.56 -5.73 -21.90
CA ILE A 325 -1.59 -5.15 -20.97
C ILE A 325 -1.08 -6.20 -19.97
N ARG A 326 -1.96 -7.09 -19.50
CA ARG A 326 -1.72 -8.07 -18.42
C ARG A 326 -1.10 -7.39 -17.20
N PRO A 327 -1.79 -6.41 -16.59
CA PRO A 327 -1.25 -5.73 -15.43
C PRO A 327 -1.20 -6.69 -14.23
N HIS A 328 -0.27 -6.43 -13.31
CA HIS A 328 -0.23 -7.13 -12.02
C HIS A 328 -1.40 -6.73 -11.14
N ILE A 329 -1.90 -5.51 -11.34
CA ILE A 329 -3.09 -4.99 -10.69
C ILE A 329 -3.69 -3.87 -11.53
N PHE A 330 -5.01 -3.89 -11.68
CA PHE A 330 -5.82 -2.83 -12.27
C PHE A 330 -6.75 -2.23 -11.20
N PHE A 331 -6.73 -0.91 -11.03
CA PHE A 331 -7.59 -0.19 -10.10
C PHE A 331 -8.73 0.52 -10.82
N ASP A 332 -9.96 0.32 -10.34
CA ASP A 332 -11.17 0.96 -10.86
C ASP A 332 -12.17 1.16 -9.73
N ASP A 333 -12.97 2.23 -9.78
CA ASP A 333 -14.02 2.49 -8.80
C ASP A 333 -15.35 1.79 -9.14
N GLN A 334 -15.52 1.30 -10.37
CA GLN A 334 -16.78 0.72 -10.81
C GLN A 334 -16.72 -0.81 -10.88
N MET A 335 -17.62 -1.47 -10.15
CA MET A 335 -17.66 -2.94 -10.12
C MET A 335 -17.85 -3.57 -11.50
N PHE A 336 -18.60 -2.93 -12.40
CA PHE A 336 -18.77 -3.39 -13.78
C PHE A 336 -17.43 -3.52 -14.53
N HIS A 337 -16.50 -2.59 -14.34
CA HIS A 337 -15.18 -2.65 -14.94
C HIS A 337 -14.29 -3.72 -14.27
N ILE A 338 -14.44 -3.90 -12.96
CA ILE A 338 -13.75 -4.96 -12.20
C ILE A 338 -14.19 -6.36 -12.67
N GLU A 339 -15.50 -6.58 -12.83
CA GLU A 339 -16.07 -7.84 -13.33
C GLU A 339 -15.61 -8.13 -14.75
N GLY A 340 -15.71 -7.15 -15.67
CA GLY A 340 -15.25 -7.32 -17.05
C GLY A 340 -13.75 -7.57 -17.18
N ALA A 341 -12.93 -7.00 -16.29
CA ALA A 341 -11.50 -7.29 -16.21
C ALA A 341 -11.25 -8.74 -15.70
N LYS A 342 -11.96 -9.15 -14.66
CA LYS A 342 -11.86 -10.49 -14.06
C LYS A 342 -12.27 -11.58 -15.05
N GLU A 343 -13.34 -11.37 -15.82
CA GLU A 343 -13.79 -12.29 -16.87
C GLU A 343 -12.70 -12.61 -17.89
N LEU A 344 -11.78 -11.67 -18.13
CA LEU A 344 -10.66 -11.82 -19.07
C LEU A 344 -9.34 -12.23 -18.38
N GLY A 345 -9.39 -12.60 -17.09
CA GLY A 345 -8.25 -13.06 -16.32
C GLY A 345 -7.37 -11.96 -15.73
N THR A 346 -7.78 -10.69 -15.82
CA THR A 346 -7.02 -9.59 -15.22
C THR A 346 -7.25 -9.52 -13.72
N ILE A 347 -6.17 -9.34 -12.95
CA ILE A 347 -6.25 -9.07 -11.51
C ILE A 347 -6.72 -7.63 -11.33
N ALA A 348 -7.95 -7.47 -10.84
CA ALA A 348 -8.59 -6.17 -10.65
C ALA A 348 -8.87 -5.90 -9.16
N ALA A 349 -8.81 -4.62 -8.79
CA ALA A 349 -8.97 -4.14 -7.43
C ALA A 349 -9.93 -2.94 -7.41
N HIS A 350 -11.04 -3.10 -6.71
CA HIS A 350 -12.09 -2.09 -6.59
C HIS A 350 -11.71 -1.02 -5.56
N VAL A 351 -11.79 0.24 -5.96
CA VAL A 351 -11.58 1.40 -5.08
C VAL A 351 -12.96 1.95 -4.70
N PRO A 352 -13.49 1.67 -3.49
CA PRO A 352 -14.82 2.14 -3.10
C PRO A 352 -14.78 3.64 -2.74
N TYR A 353 -14.65 4.49 -3.75
CA TYR A 353 -14.59 5.94 -3.63
C TYR A 353 -15.57 6.62 -4.58
N GLY A 354 -16.00 7.82 -4.20
CA GLY A 354 -16.86 8.67 -5.02
C GLY A 354 -18.36 8.37 -4.92
N ILE A 355 -19.17 9.24 -5.54
CA ILE A 355 -20.62 9.13 -5.53
C ILE A 355 -21.15 7.86 -6.20
N GLY A 356 -20.40 7.25 -7.12
CA GLY A 356 -20.73 5.94 -7.73
C GLY A 356 -21.09 4.87 -6.70
N GLN A 357 -20.46 4.89 -5.53
CA GLN A 357 -20.67 3.91 -4.46
C GLN A 357 -22.03 4.03 -3.77
N LYS A 358 -22.62 5.24 -3.71
CA LYS A 358 -23.89 5.48 -3.01
C LYS A 358 -25.09 4.88 -3.76
N TYR A 359 -25.03 4.87 -5.09
CA TYR A 359 -26.15 4.42 -5.93
C TYR A 359 -26.29 2.89 -5.99
N HIS A 360 -25.22 2.14 -5.74
CA HIS A 360 -25.28 0.68 -5.63
C HIS A 360 -25.99 0.20 -4.35
N LYS A 361 -25.91 0.95 -3.23
CA LYS A 361 -26.64 0.62 -1.99
C LYS A 361 -28.17 0.79 -2.11
N SER A 362 -28.65 1.56 -3.09
CA SER A 362 -30.08 1.81 -3.32
C SER A 362 -30.80 0.84 -4.26
N LYS A 363 -30.15 -0.24 -4.71
CA LYS A 363 -30.83 -1.35 -5.42
C LYS A 363 -30.69 -2.66 -4.66
N LEU A 364 -31.48 -2.82 -3.60
CA LEU A 364 -32.01 -4.15 -3.27
C LEU A 364 -32.94 -4.54 -4.42
N ILE A 365 -32.51 -5.47 -5.26
CA ILE A 365 -33.35 -6.09 -6.28
C ILE A 365 -34.38 -6.95 -5.53
N GLU A 366 -35.58 -6.42 -5.32
CA GLU A 366 -36.75 -7.27 -5.06
C GLU A 366 -36.90 -8.21 -6.27
N GLN A 367 -36.66 -9.50 -6.07
CA GLN A 367 -37.03 -10.50 -7.06
C GLN A 367 -38.56 -10.49 -7.17
N PRO A 368 -39.14 -10.40 -8.38
CA PRO A 368 -40.59 -10.48 -8.52
C PRO A 368 -41.05 -11.88 -8.09
N ALA A 369 -41.93 -11.92 -7.09
CA ALA A 369 -42.55 -13.14 -6.59
C ALA A 369 -43.17 -13.92 -7.76
N LYS A 370 -42.72 -15.17 -7.96
CA LYS A 370 -43.39 -16.11 -8.86
C LYS A 370 -44.81 -16.35 -8.34
N LYS A 371 -45.81 -15.83 -9.05
CA LYS A 371 -47.20 -16.25 -8.87
C LYS A 371 -47.32 -17.72 -9.30
N LYS A 372 -47.80 -18.55 -8.38
CA LYS A 372 -48.24 -19.92 -8.64
C LYS A 372 -49.51 -19.92 -9.49
#